data_AF-A0AAU9N0P2-F1
#
_entry.id   AF-A0AAU9N0P2-F1
#
_cell.length_a   1.000
_cell.length_b   1.000
_cell.length_c   1.000
_cell.angle_alpha   90.00
_cell.angle_beta   90.00
_cell.angle_gamma   90.00
#
_symmetry.space_group_name_H-M   'P 1'
#
loop_
_entity.id
_entity.type
_entity.pdbx_description
1 polymer ?
#
loop_
_entity_poly.entity_id
_entity_poly.type
_entity_poly.pdbx_seq_one_letter_code
_entity_poly.pdbx_strand_id
1 'polypeptide(L)'
;MVVIPWNIAIPTKKTTIVFAVKDNQSRVNIKVYQGERSKATDNYLLRSFTVSGIPLAPMGVSLIEVCFEIDDNDILIVTAKIVSTGKTVKLTVTNYGGRLSKQEVDKMMKDVEKFKLKDQQFKRKAKAYIGMDDCIYHLRKKIKSNDMPPKDLKNMQYALAETMQWLFKGRVAELEEIERRKKYLSFISRFPFQK
;
A
#
# COMPACT_ATOMS: atom_id res chain seq x y z
N MET A 1 -3.09 -0.48 -4.69
CA MET A 1 -3.94 -1.68 -4.70
C MET A 1 -5.01 -1.48 -5.75
N VAL A 2 -5.29 -2.49 -6.57
CA VAL A 2 -6.39 -2.47 -7.54
C VAL A 2 -7.66 -2.92 -6.82
N VAL A 3 -8.77 -2.20 -6.99
CA VAL A 3 -10.04 -2.49 -6.28
C VAL A 3 -11.06 -3.13 -7.21
N ILE A 4 -11.30 -2.52 -8.37
CA ILE A 4 -12.17 -3.05 -9.42
C ILE A 4 -11.29 -3.30 -10.65
N PRO A 5 -11.06 -4.57 -11.04
CA PRO A 5 -10.38 -4.92 -12.28
C PRO A 5 -11.13 -4.45 -13.53
N TRP A 6 -10.39 -4.30 -14.63
CA TRP A 6 -10.95 -4.03 -15.95
C TRP A 6 -11.82 -5.20 -16.46
N ASN A 7 -12.81 -4.91 -17.31
CA ASN A 7 -13.78 -5.87 -17.88
C ASN A 7 -14.63 -6.64 -16.85
N ILE A 8 -14.97 -6.04 -15.70
CA ILE A 8 -15.98 -6.61 -14.79
C ILE A 8 -17.38 -6.15 -15.21
N ALA A 9 -18.36 -7.04 -15.11
CA ALA A 9 -19.76 -6.73 -15.34
C ALA A 9 -20.26 -5.68 -14.34
N ILE A 10 -20.89 -4.63 -14.85
CA ILE A 10 -21.59 -3.61 -14.07
C ILE A 10 -23.08 -4.01 -13.94
N PRO A 11 -23.75 -3.69 -12.83
CA PRO A 11 -23.25 -2.92 -11.69
C PRO A 11 -22.33 -3.77 -10.80
N THR A 12 -21.32 -3.14 -10.17
CA THR A 12 -20.37 -3.86 -9.31
C THR A 12 -19.98 -3.08 -8.08
N LYS A 13 -19.68 -3.79 -6.99
CA LYS A 13 -19.33 -3.22 -5.70
C LYS A 13 -18.18 -3.98 -5.06
N LYS A 14 -17.16 -3.26 -4.60
CA LYS A 14 -16.00 -3.80 -3.89
C LYS A 14 -15.61 -2.92 -2.73
N THR A 15 -15.41 -3.55 -1.59
CA THR A 15 -15.02 -2.89 -0.35
C THR A 15 -13.62 -3.31 0.04
N THR A 16 -12.81 -2.38 0.51
CA THR A 16 -11.51 -2.68 1.11
C THR A 16 -11.26 -1.84 2.34
N ILE A 17 -10.62 -2.45 3.33
CA ILE A 17 -10.22 -1.77 4.56
C ILE A 17 -8.79 -1.26 4.38
N VAL A 18 -8.60 0.03 4.63
CA VAL A 18 -7.29 0.66 4.75
C VAL A 18 -7.10 1.14 6.18
N PHE A 19 -5.86 1.41 6.57
CA PHE A 19 -5.53 1.84 7.93
C PHE A 19 -4.65 3.09 7.91
N ALA A 20 -4.66 3.84 9.02
CA ALA A 20 -3.75 4.96 9.22
C ALA A 20 -2.29 4.48 9.22
N VAL A 21 -1.45 5.14 8.41
CA VAL A 21 -0.03 4.79 8.20
C VAL A 21 0.92 5.64 9.04
N LYS A 22 0.39 6.53 9.87
CA LYS A 22 1.13 7.34 10.83
C LYS A 22 0.39 7.37 12.17
N ASP A 23 1.16 7.47 13.25
CA ASP A 23 0.61 7.71 14.59
C ASP A 23 -0.13 9.06 14.61
N ASN A 24 -1.24 9.11 15.33
CA ASN A 24 -2.04 10.33 15.52
C ASN A 24 -2.48 10.97 14.20
N GLN A 25 -2.67 10.17 13.16
CA GLN A 25 -3.13 10.64 11.86
C GLN A 25 -4.62 11.01 11.90
N SER A 26 -4.92 12.30 11.88
CA SER A 26 -6.30 12.83 11.96
C SER A 26 -7.05 12.88 10.62
N ARG A 27 -6.33 12.74 9.50
CA ARG A 27 -6.88 12.82 8.14
C ARG A 27 -6.17 11.85 7.18
N VAL A 28 -6.92 11.31 6.22
CA VAL A 28 -6.41 10.47 5.12
C VAL A 28 -6.87 11.06 3.78
N ASN A 29 -5.95 11.19 2.83
CA ASN A 29 -6.28 11.58 1.46
C ASN A 29 -6.41 10.33 0.59
N ILE A 30 -7.60 10.10 0.05
CA ILE A 30 -7.91 8.99 -0.84
C ILE A 30 -7.84 9.52 -2.28
N LYS A 31 -6.97 8.92 -3.08
CA LYS A 31 -6.79 9.22 -4.50
C LYS A 31 -7.27 8.04 -5.33
N VAL A 32 -8.14 8.32 -6.29
CA VAL A 32 -8.78 7.32 -7.15
C VAL A 32 -8.18 7.43 -8.54
N TYR A 33 -7.61 6.32 -9.02
CA TYR A 33 -6.93 6.24 -10.31
C TYR A 33 -7.57 5.21 -11.22
N GLN A 34 -7.46 5.41 -12.53
CA GLN A 34 -7.88 4.48 -13.57
C GLN A 34 -6.72 4.18 -14.51
N GLY A 35 -6.45 2.88 -14.70
CA GLY A 35 -5.44 2.38 -15.63
C GLY A 35 -4.81 1.07 -15.16
N GLU A 36 -4.02 0.46 -16.04
CA GLU A 36 -3.44 -0.88 -15.87
C GLU A 36 -1.98 -0.87 -15.40
N ARG A 37 -1.39 0.32 -15.21
CA ARG A 37 0.01 0.43 -14.77
C ARG A 37 0.15 -0.01 -13.32
N SER A 38 1.27 -0.66 -13.02
CA SER A 38 1.56 -1.18 -11.66
C SER A 38 1.60 -0.09 -10.57
N LYS A 39 2.06 1.11 -10.92
CA LYS A 39 2.20 2.23 -9.98
C LYS A 39 1.04 3.18 -10.16
N ALA A 40 0.28 3.41 -9.09
CA ALA A 40 -0.95 4.20 -9.15
C ALA A 40 -0.76 5.62 -9.73
N THR A 41 0.37 6.28 -9.42
CA THR A 41 0.67 7.63 -9.93
C THR A 41 0.94 7.70 -11.42
N ASP A 42 1.19 6.57 -12.06
CA ASP A 42 1.47 6.47 -13.49
C ASP A 42 0.17 6.19 -14.29
N ASN A 43 -0.96 6.07 -13.59
CA ASN A 43 -2.30 5.95 -14.14
C ASN A 43 -3.05 7.30 -14.09
N TYR A 44 -4.21 7.36 -14.74
CA TYR A 44 -5.02 8.58 -14.78
C TYR A 44 -5.67 8.85 -13.42
N LEU A 45 -5.46 10.04 -12.85
CA LEU A 45 -6.12 10.46 -11.62
C LEU A 45 -7.53 10.93 -11.93
N LEU A 46 -8.53 10.20 -11.45
CA LEU A 46 -9.94 10.59 -11.61
C LEU A 46 -10.29 11.71 -10.64
N ARG A 47 -10.08 11.45 -9.35
CA ARG A 47 -10.40 12.37 -8.26
C ARG A 47 -9.60 12.04 -7.01
N SER A 48 -9.54 13.00 -6.10
CA SER A 48 -9.05 12.80 -4.74
C SER A 48 -9.94 13.50 -3.74
N PHE A 49 -10.09 12.91 -2.55
CA PHE A 49 -10.87 13.50 -1.46
C PHE A 49 -10.23 13.16 -0.11
N THR A 50 -10.46 14.02 0.88
CA THR A 50 -9.89 13.84 2.22
C THR A 50 -10.96 13.40 3.20
N VAL A 51 -10.68 12.32 3.92
CA VAL A 51 -11.46 11.87 5.07
C VAL A 51 -10.82 12.45 6.32
N SER A 52 -11.58 13.24 7.08
CA SER A 52 -11.11 13.92 8.30
C SER A 52 -11.88 13.46 9.53
N GLY A 53 -11.29 13.61 10.71
CA GLY A 53 -11.91 13.19 11.97
C GLY A 53 -11.60 11.75 12.34
N ILE A 54 -10.43 11.26 11.92
CA ILE A 54 -9.89 9.99 12.37
C ILE A 54 -9.43 10.19 13.83
N PRO A 55 -9.90 9.37 14.78
CA PRO A 55 -9.41 9.43 16.16
C PRO A 55 -7.90 9.26 16.22
N LEU A 56 -7.25 10.04 17.09
CA LEU A 56 -5.81 9.93 17.32
C LEU A 56 -5.53 8.57 17.96
N ALA A 57 -4.82 7.73 17.23
CA ALA A 57 -4.46 6.40 17.67
C ALA A 57 -3.08 6.03 17.08
N PRO A 58 -2.41 5.01 17.65
CA PRO A 58 -1.24 4.42 17.02
C PRO A 58 -1.54 3.96 15.59
N MET A 59 -0.50 3.95 14.75
CA MET A 59 -0.57 3.44 13.39
C MET A 59 -1.21 2.05 13.35
N GLY A 60 -2.08 1.81 12.36
CA GLY A 60 -2.75 0.53 12.16
C GLY A 60 -4.02 0.30 12.98
N VAL A 61 -4.30 1.11 14.01
CA VAL A 61 -5.51 0.97 14.85
C VAL A 61 -6.75 1.55 14.17
N SER A 62 -6.61 2.74 13.58
CA SER A 62 -7.73 3.42 12.92
C SER A 62 -7.99 2.82 11.53
N LEU A 63 -9.11 2.12 11.41
CA LEU A 63 -9.58 1.49 10.17
C LEU A 63 -10.52 2.41 9.40
N ILE A 64 -10.32 2.47 8.08
CA ILE A 64 -11.18 3.17 7.12
C ILE A 64 -11.64 2.15 6.09
N GLU A 65 -12.95 1.93 6.03
CA GLU A 65 -13.57 1.12 4.99
C GLU A 65 -13.79 2.00 3.75
N VAL A 66 -13.22 1.59 2.61
CA VAL A 66 -13.38 2.27 1.33
C VAL A 66 -14.12 1.36 0.38
N CYS A 67 -15.31 1.79 -0.02
CA CYS A 67 -16.20 1.09 -0.94
C CYS A 67 -16.22 1.78 -2.29
N PHE A 68 -15.98 1.01 -3.35
CA PHE A 68 -16.09 1.42 -4.73
C PHE A 68 -17.31 0.74 -5.34
N GLU A 69 -18.20 1.52 -5.92
CA GLU A 69 -19.45 1.06 -6.52
C GLU A 69 -19.57 1.69 -7.91
N ILE A 70 -19.81 0.89 -8.93
CA ILE A 70 -20.13 1.34 -10.29
C ILE A 70 -21.56 0.92 -10.56
N ASP A 71 -22.42 1.89 -10.85
CA ASP A 71 -23.82 1.65 -11.15
C ASP A 71 -24.06 1.32 -12.63
N ASP A 72 -25.33 1.12 -12.99
CA ASP A 72 -25.76 0.79 -14.36
C ASP A 72 -25.51 1.92 -15.37
N ASN A 73 -25.20 3.14 -14.90
CA ASN A 73 -24.95 4.33 -15.73
C ASN A 73 -23.44 4.65 -15.83
N ASP A 74 -22.57 3.72 -15.49
CA ASP A 74 -21.11 3.92 -15.41
C ASP A 74 -20.67 5.02 -14.43
N ILE A 75 -21.49 5.32 -13.41
CA ILE A 75 -21.14 6.31 -12.39
C ILE A 75 -20.36 5.62 -11.28
N LEU A 76 -19.10 6.01 -11.12
CA LEU A 76 -18.28 5.54 -10.00
C LEU A 76 -18.61 6.33 -8.74
N ILE A 77 -19.04 5.61 -7.71
CA ILE A 77 -19.24 6.11 -6.36
C ILE A 77 -18.15 5.52 -5.46
N VAL A 78 -17.38 6.38 -4.81
CA VAL A 78 -16.40 5.99 -3.81
C VAL A 78 -16.84 6.52 -2.45
N THR A 79 -17.10 5.61 -1.52
CA THR A 79 -17.50 5.92 -0.15
C THR A 79 -16.39 5.50 0.79
N ALA A 80 -15.95 6.40 1.65
CA ALA A 80 -15.00 6.09 2.71
C ALA A 80 -15.64 6.30 4.08
N LYS A 81 -15.59 5.28 4.93
CA LYS A 81 -16.18 5.25 6.27
C LYS A 81 -15.11 4.98 7.31
N ILE A 82 -14.99 5.85 8.31
CA ILE A 82 -14.17 5.58 9.49
C ILE A 82 -14.93 4.56 10.35
N VAL A 83 -14.36 3.38 10.58
CA VAL A 83 -15.08 2.27 11.25
C VAL A 83 -15.49 2.63 12.67
N SER A 84 -14.62 3.30 13.43
CA SER A 84 -14.85 3.64 14.84
C SER A 84 -15.90 4.72 15.07
N THR A 85 -15.94 5.74 14.21
CA THR A 85 -16.85 6.89 14.37
C THR A 85 -18.09 6.81 13.48
N GLY A 86 -18.11 5.89 12.52
CA GLY A 86 -19.15 5.79 11.50
C GLY A 86 -19.16 6.93 10.49
N LYS A 87 -18.27 7.93 10.62
CA LYS A 87 -18.24 9.10 9.74
C LYS A 87 -17.90 8.68 8.32
N THR A 88 -18.77 9.07 7.38
CA THR A 88 -18.65 8.76 5.95
C THR A 88 -18.36 10.00 5.12
N VAL A 89 -17.53 9.85 4.10
CA VAL A 89 -17.35 10.81 3.01
C VAL A 89 -17.60 10.09 1.70
N LYS A 90 -18.48 10.65 0.88
CA LYS A 90 -18.85 10.10 -0.42
C LYS A 90 -18.32 11.00 -1.53
N LEU A 91 -17.72 10.38 -2.54
CA LEU A 91 -17.30 11.01 -3.78
C LEU A 91 -18.05 10.33 -4.92
N THR A 92 -18.72 11.13 -5.75
CA THR A 92 -19.33 10.63 -6.99
C THR A 92 -18.53 11.16 -8.18
N VAL A 93 -18.21 10.26 -9.12
CA VAL A 93 -17.55 10.56 -10.38
C VAL A 93 -18.53 10.21 -11.49
N THR A 94 -19.33 11.21 -11.88
CA THR A 94 -20.38 11.10 -12.92
C THR A 94 -19.86 11.13 -14.34
N ASN A 95 -18.63 11.58 -14.53
CA ASN A 95 -17.97 11.63 -15.83
C ASN A 95 -16.76 10.71 -15.78
N TYR A 96 -17.02 9.41 -15.61
CA TYR A 96 -16.01 8.36 -15.77
C TYR A 96 -15.67 8.22 -17.27
N GLY A 97 -15.19 9.32 -17.85
CA GLY A 97 -14.78 9.49 -19.25
C GLY A 97 -15.55 8.59 -20.20
N GLY A 98 -16.78 8.98 -20.54
CA GLY A 98 -17.54 8.35 -21.62
C GLY A 98 -16.63 8.21 -22.83
N ARG A 99 -16.12 6.98 -23.02
CA ARG A 99 -15.07 6.57 -23.95
C ARG A 99 -13.77 7.38 -23.80
N LEU A 100 -12.76 6.76 -23.16
CA LEU A 100 -11.43 6.84 -23.75
C LEU A 100 -11.62 6.58 -25.25
N SER A 101 -11.28 7.56 -26.08
CA SER A 101 -11.36 7.38 -27.53
C SER A 101 -10.61 6.10 -27.90
N LYS A 102 -10.98 5.43 -29.01
CA LYS A 102 -10.23 4.23 -29.45
C LYS A 102 -8.71 4.51 -29.48
N GLN A 103 -8.32 5.73 -29.84
CA GLN A 103 -6.93 6.18 -29.80
C GLN A 103 -6.31 6.21 -28.40
N GLU A 104 -7.04 6.65 -27.37
CA GLU A 104 -6.54 6.65 -25.99
C GLU A 104 -6.46 5.24 -25.41
N VAL A 105 -7.42 4.36 -25.75
CA VAL A 105 -7.37 2.94 -25.37
C VAL A 105 -6.16 2.26 -26.04
N ASP A 106 -5.96 2.47 -27.34
CA ASP A 106 -4.82 1.93 -28.08
C ASP A 106 -3.49 2.46 -27.53
N LYS A 107 -3.45 3.74 -27.16
CA LYS A 107 -2.27 4.35 -26.52
C LYS A 107 -2.01 3.74 -25.14
N MET A 108 -3.04 3.54 -24.33
CA MET A 108 -2.91 2.87 -23.03
C MET A 108 -2.40 1.44 -23.19
N MET A 109 -2.91 0.67 -24.15
CA MET A 109 -2.44 -0.69 -24.43
C MET A 109 -0.97 -0.70 -24.87
N LYS A 110 -0.58 0.20 -25.77
CA LYS A 110 0.83 0.36 -26.19
C LYS A 110 1.73 0.75 -25.02
N ASP A 111 1.27 1.65 -24.15
CA ASP A 111 2.03 2.04 -22.97
C ASP A 111 2.15 0.88 -21.97
N VAL A 112 1.10 0.09 -21.75
CA VAL A 112 1.16 -1.11 -20.90
C VAL A 112 2.24 -2.07 -21.40
N GLU A 113 2.29 -2.33 -22.71
CA GLU A 113 3.30 -3.22 -23.28
C GLU A 113 4.70 -2.63 -23.21
N LYS A 114 4.87 -1.36 -23.59
CA LYS A 114 6.13 -0.61 -23.52
C LYS A 114 6.73 -0.57 -22.11
N PHE A 115 5.88 -0.44 -21.10
CA PHE A 115 6.31 -0.28 -19.72
C PHE A 115 6.22 -1.55 -18.88
N LYS A 116 5.79 -2.68 -19.46
CA LYS A 116 5.65 -3.98 -18.80
C LYS A 116 6.86 -4.37 -17.96
N LEU A 117 8.07 -4.20 -18.49
CA LEU A 117 9.31 -4.53 -17.76
C LEU A 117 9.51 -3.64 -16.53
N LYS A 118 9.32 -2.32 -16.66
CA LYS A 118 9.43 -1.37 -15.55
C LYS A 118 8.36 -1.63 -14.50
N ASP A 119 7.15 -1.95 -14.93
CA ASP A 119 6.02 -2.28 -14.07
C ASP A 119 6.22 -3.60 -13.31
N GLN A 120 6.86 -4.58 -13.95
CA GLN A 120 7.25 -5.84 -13.30
C GLN A 120 8.36 -5.60 -12.27
N GLN A 121 9.38 -4.80 -12.60
CA GLN A 121 10.43 -4.40 -11.66
C GLN A 121 9.85 -3.64 -10.46
N PHE A 122 8.95 -2.69 -10.69
CA PHE A 122 8.28 -1.96 -9.63
C PHE A 122 7.46 -2.88 -8.73
N LYS A 123 6.67 -3.81 -9.29
CA LYS A 123 5.93 -4.82 -8.51
C LYS A 123 6.86 -5.69 -7.67
N ARG A 124 7.98 -6.15 -8.22
CA ARG A 124 8.98 -6.93 -7.48
C ARG A 124 9.59 -6.12 -6.33
N LYS A 125 10.02 -4.87 -6.58
CA LYS A 125 10.56 -3.97 -5.54
C LYS A 125 9.52 -3.71 -4.44
N ALA A 126 8.28 -3.39 -4.81
CA ALA A 126 7.20 -3.17 -3.86
C ALA A 126 6.94 -4.41 -2.98
N LYS A 127 6.90 -5.61 -3.57
CA LYS A 127 6.73 -6.87 -2.84
C LYS A 127 7.92 -7.15 -1.89
N ALA A 128 9.13 -6.81 -2.31
CA ALA A 128 10.32 -6.96 -1.48
C ALA A 128 10.27 -6.03 -0.26
N TYR A 129 9.86 -4.77 -0.45
CA TYR A 129 9.64 -3.81 0.64
C TYR A 129 8.56 -4.26 1.62
N ILE A 130 7.38 -4.66 1.12
CA ILE A 130 6.29 -5.17 1.97
C ILE A 130 6.79 -6.36 2.81
N GLY A 131 7.44 -7.31 2.16
CA GLY A 131 7.99 -8.47 2.88
C GLY A 131 9.12 -8.13 3.86
N MET A 132 9.79 -6.99 3.71
CA MET A 132 10.78 -6.50 4.69
C MET A 132 10.09 -5.79 5.86
N ASP A 133 9.06 -4.99 5.60
CA ASP A 133 8.24 -4.36 6.65
C ASP A 133 7.57 -5.42 7.53
N ASP A 134 7.08 -6.51 6.95
CA ASP A 134 6.56 -7.67 7.68
C ASP A 134 7.64 -8.30 8.59
N CYS A 135 8.87 -8.46 8.10
CA CYS A 135 9.99 -8.95 8.90
C CYS A 135 10.33 -8.00 10.05
N ILE A 136 10.37 -6.68 9.80
CA ILE A 136 10.62 -5.65 10.81
C ILE A 136 9.53 -5.67 11.88
N TYR A 137 8.26 -5.81 11.49
CA TYR A 137 7.13 -5.90 12.40
C TYR A 137 7.24 -7.12 13.32
N HIS A 138 7.48 -8.31 12.77
CA HIS A 138 7.67 -9.53 13.55
C HIS A 138 8.89 -9.43 14.48
N LEU A 139 10.00 -8.86 13.99
CA LEU A 139 11.21 -8.66 14.80
C LEU A 139 10.95 -7.70 15.97
N ARG A 140 10.24 -6.58 15.74
CA ARG A 140 9.82 -5.65 16.81
C ARG A 140 8.94 -6.33 17.85
N LYS A 141 7.99 -7.16 17.42
CA LYS A 141 7.12 -7.91 18.33
C LYS A 141 7.93 -8.88 19.19
N LYS A 142 8.90 -9.59 18.60
CA LYS A 142 9.81 -10.53 19.30
C LYS A 142 10.76 -9.81 20.26
N ILE A 143 11.28 -8.64 19.90
CA ILE A 143 12.10 -7.82 20.81
C ILE A 143 11.26 -7.35 22.01
N LYS A 144 10.01 -6.95 21.79
CA LYS A 144 9.11 -6.50 22.87
C LYS A 144 8.71 -7.61 23.85
N SER A 145 8.64 -8.87 23.42
CA SER A 145 8.33 -9.98 24.32
C SER A 145 9.48 -10.35 25.27
N ASN A 146 10.69 -9.83 25.02
CA ASN A 146 11.88 -9.94 25.88
C ASN A 146 12.30 -11.37 26.29
N ASP A 147 11.84 -12.37 25.55
CA ASP A 147 11.96 -13.80 25.87
C ASP A 147 13.29 -14.41 25.37
N MET A 148 14.35 -13.60 25.30
CA MET A 148 15.60 -13.95 24.62
C MET A 148 16.84 -13.46 25.40
N PRO A 149 18.02 -14.09 25.20
CA PRO A 149 19.25 -13.67 25.85
C PRO A 149 19.61 -12.20 25.57
N PRO A 150 20.18 -11.45 26.54
CA PRO A 150 20.50 -10.03 26.38
C PRO A 150 21.42 -9.71 25.19
N LYS A 151 22.34 -10.63 24.84
CA LYS A 151 23.24 -10.50 23.70
C LYS A 151 22.49 -10.54 22.37
N ASP A 152 21.58 -11.49 22.21
CA ASP A 152 20.75 -11.63 21.01
C ASP A 152 19.77 -10.47 20.88
N LEU A 153 19.21 -10.00 22.00
CA LEU A 153 18.34 -8.82 22.04
C LEU A 153 19.05 -7.57 21.51
N LYS A 154 20.29 -7.30 21.96
CA LYS A 154 21.09 -6.17 21.47
C LYS A 154 21.41 -6.28 19.98
N ASN A 155 21.82 -7.46 19.52
CA ASN A 155 22.12 -7.70 18.10
C ASN A 155 20.88 -7.46 17.20
N MET A 156 19.71 -7.94 17.64
CA MET A 156 18.45 -7.73 16.93
C MET A 156 18.04 -6.26 16.89
N GLN A 157 18.18 -5.53 18.00
CA GLN A 157 17.89 -4.10 18.06
C GLN A 157 18.81 -3.30 17.13
N TYR A 158 20.11 -3.64 17.09
CA TYR A 158 21.07 -2.99 16.20
C TYR A 158 20.71 -3.20 14.72
N ALA A 159 20.52 -4.47 14.31
CA ALA A 159 20.16 -4.80 12.93
C ALA A 159 18.83 -4.16 12.51
N LEU A 160 17.87 -4.07 13.43
CA LEU A 160 16.61 -3.37 13.19
C LEU A 160 16.85 -1.87 12.98
N ALA A 161 17.58 -1.21 13.88
CA ALA A 161 17.87 0.22 13.79
C ALA A 161 18.63 0.57 12.49
N GLU A 162 19.63 -0.23 12.13
CA GLU A 162 20.37 -0.08 10.87
C GLU A 162 19.46 -0.18 9.65
N THR A 163 18.58 -1.19 9.61
CA THR A 163 17.62 -1.37 8.53
C THR A 163 16.65 -0.18 8.45
N MET A 164 16.13 0.28 9.58
CA MET A 164 15.22 1.43 9.62
C MET A 164 15.91 2.71 9.13
N GLN A 165 17.16 2.92 9.53
CA GLN A 165 17.93 4.07 9.07
C GLN A 165 18.17 4.00 7.56
N TRP A 166 18.46 2.81 7.03
CA TRP A 166 18.61 2.60 5.60
C TRP A 166 17.31 2.80 4.83
N LEU A 167 16.19 2.30 5.34
CA LEU A 167 14.85 2.56 4.79
C LEU A 167 14.56 4.06 4.72
N PHE A 168 14.93 4.80 5.75
CA PHE A 168 14.75 6.25 5.81
C PHE A 168 15.67 7.00 4.83
N LYS A 169 16.89 6.51 4.61
CA LYS A 169 17.87 7.06 3.64
C LYS A 169 17.58 6.65 2.19
N GLY A 170 16.91 5.53 1.98
CA GLY A 170 16.82 4.81 0.71
C GLY A 170 15.85 5.43 -0.28
N ARG A 171 16.29 6.44 -1.04
CA ARG A 171 15.46 7.05 -2.09
C ARG A 171 15.29 6.17 -3.35
N VAL A 172 16.23 5.26 -3.67
CA VAL A 172 16.10 4.30 -4.79
C VAL A 172 17.00 3.07 -4.57
N ALA A 173 16.62 2.13 -3.71
CA ALA A 173 17.39 0.88 -3.59
C ALA A 173 17.16 -0.07 -4.76
N GLU A 174 18.20 -0.83 -5.13
CA GLU A 174 18.07 -1.93 -6.08
C GLU A 174 17.38 -3.15 -5.46
N LEU A 175 16.72 -3.94 -6.31
CA LEU A 175 15.92 -5.08 -5.85
C LEU A 175 16.78 -6.07 -5.05
N GLU A 176 17.99 -6.35 -5.54
CA GLU A 176 18.95 -7.25 -4.91
C GLU A 176 19.35 -6.79 -3.51
N GLU A 177 19.54 -5.47 -3.31
CA GLU A 177 19.91 -4.92 -2.01
C GLU A 177 18.76 -5.03 -1.00
N ILE A 178 17.51 -4.79 -1.45
CA ILE A 178 16.32 -4.99 -0.61
C ILE A 178 16.20 -6.46 -0.20
N GLU A 179 16.38 -7.40 -1.14
CA GLU A 179 16.31 -8.83 -0.86
C GLU A 179 17.44 -9.31 0.05
N ARG A 180 18.67 -8.81 -0.14
CA ARG A 180 19.83 -9.12 0.69
C ARG A 180 19.58 -8.69 2.14
N ARG A 181 19.09 -7.47 2.36
CA ARG A 181 18.75 -6.97 3.70
C ARG A 181 17.59 -7.73 4.33
N LYS A 182 16.56 -8.07 3.54
CA LYS A 182 15.47 -8.93 4.00
C LYS A 182 15.99 -10.30 4.46
N LYS A 183 16.88 -10.93 3.68
CA LYS A 183 17.51 -12.21 4.06
C LYS A 183 18.32 -12.07 5.35
N TYR A 184 19.10 -11.00 5.50
CA TYR A 184 19.86 -10.70 6.71
C TYR A 184 18.97 -10.56 7.95
N LEU A 185 17.89 -9.78 7.87
CA LEU A 185 16.92 -9.65 8.97
C LEU A 185 16.21 -10.97 9.29
N SER A 186 15.83 -11.72 8.27
CA SER A 186 15.20 -13.02 8.46
C SER A 186 16.15 -14.04 9.10
N PHE A 187 17.45 -13.97 8.76
CA PHE A 187 18.48 -14.82 9.35
C PHE A 187 18.64 -14.50 10.84
N ILE A 188 18.82 -13.23 11.18
CA ILE A 188 18.93 -12.76 12.56
C ILE A 188 17.68 -13.14 13.37
N SER A 189 16.48 -12.99 12.79
CA SER A 189 15.23 -13.33 13.47
C SER A 189 15.08 -14.83 13.80
N ARG A 190 15.58 -15.72 12.92
CA ARG A 190 15.46 -17.19 13.04
C ARG A 190 16.53 -17.83 13.91
N PHE A 191 17.76 -17.33 13.85
CA PHE A 191 18.88 -17.88 14.60
C PHE A 191 19.35 -16.82 15.61
N PRO A 192 18.87 -16.85 16.88
CA PRO A 192 19.66 -16.25 17.95
C PRO A 192 21.05 -16.89 17.88
N PHE A 193 22.11 -16.08 18.01
CA PHE A 193 23.47 -16.55 17.80
C PHE A 193 23.79 -17.60 18.87
N GLN A 194 23.55 -18.88 18.58
CA GLN A 194 23.99 -19.97 19.43
C GLN A 194 25.51 -20.03 19.35
N LYS A 195 26.11 -19.75 20.53
CA LYS A 195 27.49 -19.97 20.97
C LYS A 195 28.59 -20.01 19.91
#